data_AF-A0A1B2ZBU1-F1
#
_entry.id   AF-A0A1B2ZBU1-F1
#
_cell.length_a   1.000
_cell.length_b   1.000
_cell.length_c   1.000
_cell.angle_alpha   90.00
_cell.angle_beta   90.00
_cell.angle_gamma   90.00
#
_symmetry.space_group_name_H-M   'P 1'
#
loop_
_entity.id
_entity.type
_entity.pdbx_description
1 polymer ?
#
loop_
_entity_poly.entity_id
_entity_poly.type
_entity_poly.pdbx_seq_one_letter_code
_entity_poly.pdbx_strand_id
1 'polypeptide(L)'
;MILTLALNYGAQEEITNAVKAIADKVKNNIISPEKVDQSTINEHLYSRFLPPVDLLIRTSGEERISNFLLWHIAYAELYFTKTLWPDFSKKNLLEALINFNKRERRFGKTSEQLTN
;
A
#
# COMPACT_ATOMS: atom_id res chain seq x y z
N MET A 1 -12.24 -5.79 -12.61
CA MET A 1 -11.07 -6.36 -11.92
C MET A 1 -9.83 -5.86 -12.63
N ILE A 2 -8.83 -5.34 -11.91
CA ILE A 2 -7.53 -4.91 -12.45
C ILE A 2 -6.47 -5.83 -11.85
N LEU A 3 -5.57 -6.37 -12.68
CA LEU A 3 -4.39 -7.12 -12.25
C LEU A 3 -3.15 -6.27 -12.54
N THR A 4 -2.38 -5.97 -11.50
CA THR A 4 -1.13 -5.20 -11.60
C THR A 4 0.04 -6.09 -11.24
N LEU A 5 1.03 -6.19 -12.13
CA LEU A 5 2.27 -6.93 -11.90
C LEU A 5 3.41 -5.94 -11.60
N ALA A 6 3.99 -6.05 -10.42
CA ALA A 6 5.11 -5.21 -9.99
C ALA A 6 6.45 -5.84 -10.43
N LEU A 7 6.87 -5.54 -11.66
CA LEU A 7 8.12 -6.05 -12.24
C LEU A 7 9.23 -5.00 -12.11
N ASN A 8 10.41 -5.41 -11.64
CA ASN A 8 11.51 -4.49 -11.33
C ASN A 8 11.05 -3.29 -10.47
N TYR A 9 10.20 -3.58 -9.48
CA TYR A 9 9.56 -2.58 -8.65
C TYR A 9 10.18 -2.53 -7.26
N GLY A 10 10.35 -1.33 -6.72
CA GLY A 10 10.65 -1.07 -5.32
C GLY A 10 10.00 0.23 -4.86
N ALA A 11 9.38 0.22 -3.68
CA ALA A 11 8.66 1.38 -3.16
C ALA A 11 9.57 2.58 -2.90
N GLN A 12 10.81 2.36 -2.45
CA GLN A 12 11.80 3.43 -2.28
C GLN A 12 12.13 4.14 -3.61
N GLU A 13 12.26 3.38 -4.71
CA GLU A 13 12.50 3.96 -6.03
C GLU A 13 11.28 4.74 -6.53
N GLU A 14 10.08 4.16 -6.39
CA GLU A 14 8.82 4.83 -6.71
C GLU A 14 8.68 6.17 -5.98
N ILE A 15 8.89 6.18 -4.66
CA ILE A 15 8.81 7.40 -3.84
C ILE A 15 9.89 8.40 -4.27
N THR A 16 11.12 7.94 -4.54
CA THR A 16 12.19 8.82 -5.02
C THR A 16 11.82 9.49 -6.34
N ASN A 17 11.22 8.75 -7.27
CA ASN A 17 10.80 9.30 -8.56
C ASN A 17 9.60 10.24 -8.41
N ALA A 18 8.65 9.94 -7.53
CA ALA A 18 7.54 10.83 -7.22
C ALA A 18 8.03 12.16 -6.64
N VAL A 19 8.95 12.12 -5.66
CA VAL A 19 9.54 13.32 -5.05
C VAL A 19 10.30 14.15 -6.06
N LYS A 20 11.11 13.53 -6.94
CA LYS A 20 11.81 14.25 -8.02
C LYS A 20 10.84 14.97 -8.97
N ALA A 21 9.78 14.28 -9.39
CA ALA A 21 8.77 14.87 -10.28
C ALA A 21 8.02 16.04 -9.62
N ILE A 22 7.69 15.94 -8.33
CA ILE A 22 7.08 17.03 -7.56
C ILE A 22 8.07 18.20 -7.42
N ALA A 23 9.32 17.93 -7.10
CA ALA A 23 10.36 18.95 -6.97
C ALA A 23 10.58 19.72 -8.29
N ASP A 24 10.55 19.04 -9.43
CA ASP A 24 10.63 19.69 -10.75
C ASP A 24 9.41 20.58 -11.01
N LYS A 25 8.21 20.17 -10.63
CA LYS A 25 7.00 21.01 -10.74
C LYS A 25 7.09 22.25 -9.85
N VAL A 26 7.59 22.11 -8.62
CA VAL A 26 7.82 23.23 -7.69
C VAL A 26 8.86 24.20 -8.27
N LYS A 27 10.01 23.69 -8.72
CA LYS A 27 11.08 24.49 -9.32
C LYS A 27 10.62 25.32 -10.51
N ASN A 28 9.69 24.79 -11.31
CA ASN A 28 9.13 25.45 -12.49
C ASN A 28 7.86 26.28 -12.18
N ASN A 29 7.56 26.55 -10.90
CA ASN A 29 6.38 27.30 -10.46
C ASN A 29 5.03 26.73 -10.94
N ILE A 30 4.95 25.42 -11.22
CA ILE A 30 3.72 24.74 -11.62
C ILE A 30 2.82 24.49 -10.40
N ILE A 31 3.42 24.17 -9.25
CA ILE A 31 2.75 24.02 -7.95
C ILE A 31 3.57 24.75 -6.89
N SER A 32 2.95 25.33 -5.86
CA SER A 32 3.70 25.89 -4.73
C SER A 32 4.05 24.80 -3.70
N PRO A 33 5.16 24.92 -2.97
CA PRO A 33 5.53 23.96 -1.93
C PRO A 33 4.43 23.74 -0.89
N GLU A 34 3.68 24.77 -0.54
CA GLU A 34 2.61 24.74 0.47
C GLU A 34 1.39 23.94 0.01
N LYS A 35 1.28 23.66 -1.29
CA LYS A 35 0.24 22.81 -1.87
C LYS A 35 0.64 21.34 -1.97
N VAL A 36 1.89 20.98 -1.65
CA VAL A 36 2.33 19.58 -1.68
C VAL A 36 1.77 18.85 -0.46
N ASP A 37 0.85 17.93 -0.71
CA ASP A 37 0.18 17.12 0.29
C ASP A 37 0.12 15.63 -0.11
N GLN A 38 -0.63 14.82 0.66
CA GLN A 38 -0.81 13.40 0.36
C GLN A 38 -1.44 13.15 -1.02
N SER A 39 -2.37 14.01 -1.46
CA SER A 39 -2.99 13.91 -2.78
C SER A 39 -1.96 14.13 -3.88
N THR A 40 -1.14 15.16 -3.71
CA THR A 40 -0.03 15.46 -4.61
C THR A 40 0.92 14.28 -4.71
N ILE A 41 1.31 13.66 -3.59
CA ILE A 41 2.18 12.48 -3.60
C ILE A 41 1.51 11.32 -4.33
N ASN A 42 0.25 11.01 -4.02
CA ASN A 42 -0.52 9.93 -4.66
C ASN A 42 -0.56 10.06 -6.18
N GLU A 43 -0.75 11.28 -6.71
CA GLU A 43 -0.77 11.54 -8.16
C GLU A 43 0.56 11.24 -8.88
N HIS A 44 1.66 11.16 -8.13
CA HIS A 44 3.00 10.93 -8.68
C HIS A 44 3.53 9.51 -8.45
N LEU A 45 2.80 8.67 -7.72
CA LEU A 45 3.11 7.24 -7.57
C LEU A 45 2.70 6.47 -8.84
N TYR A 46 3.31 5.31 -9.07
CA TYR A 46 3.02 4.48 -10.24
C TYR A 46 1.58 3.94 -10.20
N SER A 47 1.06 3.73 -9.00
CA SER A 47 -0.23 3.14 -8.72
C SER A 47 -1.40 4.13 -8.68
N ARG A 48 -1.21 5.42 -8.99
CA ARG A 48 -2.17 6.53 -8.75
C ARG A 48 -3.62 6.31 -9.21
N PHE A 49 -3.85 5.36 -10.11
CA PHE A 49 -5.16 4.99 -10.65
C PHE A 49 -5.83 3.81 -9.92
N LEU A 50 -5.13 3.23 -8.95
CA LEU A 50 -5.56 2.06 -8.19
C LEU A 50 -6.16 2.49 -6.85
N PRO A 51 -7.13 1.72 -6.32
CA PRO A 51 -7.65 1.97 -4.97
C PRO A 51 -6.56 1.72 -3.91
N PRO A 52 -6.76 2.22 -2.68
CA PRO A 52 -5.92 1.89 -1.54
C PRO A 52 -5.82 0.38 -1.32
N VAL A 53 -4.69 -0.06 -0.76
CA VAL A 53 -4.52 -1.48 -0.41
C VAL A 53 -5.22 -1.75 0.91
N ASP A 54 -6.22 -2.64 0.89
CA ASP A 54 -6.92 -3.06 2.09
C ASP A 54 -6.23 -4.21 2.81
N LEU A 55 -5.64 -5.14 2.05
CA LEU A 55 -5.01 -6.36 2.55
C LEU A 55 -3.74 -6.68 1.77
N LEU A 56 -2.62 -6.80 2.47
CA LEU A 56 -1.38 -7.35 1.95
C LEU A 56 -1.19 -8.76 2.49
N ILE A 57 -1.06 -9.73 1.59
CA ILE A 57 -0.77 -11.13 1.92
C ILE A 57 0.70 -11.41 1.59
N ARG A 58 1.47 -11.90 2.56
CA ARG A 58 2.83 -12.39 2.36
C ARG A 58 2.98 -13.84 2.79
N THR A 59 3.45 -14.66 1.86
CA THR A 59 3.70 -16.09 2.03
C THR A 59 5.10 -16.35 2.62
N SER A 60 5.45 -17.63 2.79
CA SER A 60 6.75 -18.14 3.22
C SER A 60 7.20 -17.85 4.65
N GLY A 61 6.32 -17.34 5.51
CA GLY A 61 6.57 -17.13 6.94
C GLY A 61 7.39 -15.89 7.29
N GLU A 62 7.76 -15.08 6.30
CA GLU A 62 8.57 -13.88 6.50
C GLU A 62 7.70 -12.70 6.97
N GLU A 63 7.96 -12.17 8.17
CA GLU A 63 7.21 -11.04 8.75
C GLU A 63 7.90 -9.70 8.45
N ARG A 64 8.01 -9.38 7.16
CA ARG A 64 8.55 -8.10 6.68
C ARG A 64 7.80 -7.66 5.44
N ILE A 65 7.96 -6.41 5.04
CA ILE A 65 7.37 -5.90 3.79
C ILE A 65 8.34 -5.98 2.62
N SER A 66 9.65 -5.90 2.87
CA SER A 66 10.70 -5.97 1.84
C SER A 66 10.51 -4.95 0.71
N ASN A 67 10.38 -3.67 1.05
CA ASN A 67 10.31 -2.57 0.07
C ASN A 67 9.11 -2.65 -0.91
N PHE A 68 8.02 -3.31 -0.52
CA PHE A 68 6.83 -3.46 -1.35
C PHE A 68 5.72 -2.49 -0.93
N LEU A 69 5.26 -1.64 -1.85
CA LEU A 69 4.10 -0.76 -1.70
C LEU A 69 4.05 0.08 -0.40
N LEU A 70 5.20 0.49 0.15
CA LEU A 70 5.33 1.10 1.48
C LEU A 70 4.33 2.24 1.76
N TRP A 71 4.15 3.14 0.80
CA TRP A 71 3.18 4.23 0.90
C TRP A 71 1.73 3.73 0.93
N HIS A 72 1.41 2.78 0.04
CA HIS A 72 0.04 2.29 -0.17
C HIS A 72 -0.49 1.44 0.98
N ILE A 73 0.39 0.75 1.70
CA ILE A 73 0.01 -0.18 2.75
C ILE A 73 -0.02 0.45 4.15
N ALA A 74 0.09 1.78 4.24
CA ALA A 74 0.11 2.50 5.52
C ALA A 74 -1.06 2.14 6.46
N TYR A 75 -2.21 1.77 5.88
CA TYR A 75 -3.41 1.33 6.61
C TYR A 75 -3.95 -0.02 6.12
N ALA A 76 -3.13 -0.79 5.38
CA ALA A 76 -3.51 -2.13 4.95
C ALA A 76 -3.40 -3.10 6.12
N GLU A 77 -4.30 -4.08 6.17
CA GLU A 77 -4.09 -5.23 7.03
C GLU A 77 -2.98 -6.10 6.47
N LEU A 78 -2.10 -6.57 7.35
CA LEU A 78 -0.97 -7.42 7.00
C LEU A 78 -1.27 -8.85 7.42
N TYR A 79 -1.29 -9.76 6.44
CA TYR A 79 -1.51 -11.18 6.66
C TYR A 79 -0.26 -11.96 6.23
N PHE A 80 0.42 -12.56 7.21
CA PHE A 80 1.60 -13.39 7.00
C PHE A 80 1.22 -14.87 7.15
N THR A 81 1.66 -15.72 6.24
CA THR A 81 1.45 -17.17 6.30
C THR A 81 2.72 -17.95 6.03
N LYS A 82 2.87 -19.09 6.70
CA LYS A 82 3.99 -20.03 6.50
C LYS A 82 3.87 -20.81 5.19
N THR A 83 2.70 -20.84 4.55
CA THR A 83 2.51 -21.49 3.24
C THR A 83 3.45 -20.88 2.19
N LEU A 84 4.18 -21.71 1.44
CA LEU A 84 5.05 -21.25 0.35
C LEU A 84 4.21 -20.81 -0.85
N TRP A 85 4.71 -19.87 -1.66
CA TRP A 85 3.95 -19.34 -2.81
C TRP A 85 3.47 -20.42 -3.80
N PRO A 86 4.29 -21.41 -4.21
CA PRO A 86 3.83 -22.49 -5.09
C PRO A 86 2.70 -23.35 -4.49
N ASP A 87 2.60 -23.40 -3.16
CA ASP A 87 1.58 -24.18 -2.44
C ASP A 87 0.35 -23.34 -2.07
N PHE A 88 0.36 -22.03 -2.35
CA PHE A 88 -0.72 -21.13 -1.97
C PHE A 88 -1.96 -21.36 -2.84
N SER A 89 -3.05 -21.77 -2.20
CA SER A 89 -4.28 -22.19 -2.90
C SER A 89 -5.47 -21.25 -2.63
N LYS A 90 -6.59 -21.49 -3.33
CA LYS A 90 -7.88 -20.81 -3.09
C LYS A 90 -8.33 -20.90 -1.63
N LYS A 91 -8.04 -22.02 -0.94
CA LYS A 91 -8.38 -22.20 0.48
C LYS A 91 -7.60 -21.21 1.37
N ASN A 92 -6.32 -20.99 1.07
CA ASN A 92 -5.48 -20.05 1.83
C ASN A 92 -5.92 -18.61 1.59
N LEU A 93 -6.30 -18.25 0.35
CA LEU A 93 -6.88 -16.94 0.07
C LEU A 93 -8.17 -16.69 0.86
N LEU A 94 -9.07 -17.68 0.91
CA LEU A 94 -10.31 -17.57 1.69
C LEU A 94 -10.02 -17.38 3.19
N GLU A 95 -9.03 -18.09 3.73
CA GLU A 95 -8.59 -17.94 5.12
C GLU A 95 -8.08 -16.52 5.40
N ALA A 96 -7.25 -15.97 4.49
CA ALA A 96 -6.77 -14.60 4.61
C ALA A 96 -7.93 -13.58 4.59
N LEU A 97 -8.92 -13.77 3.73
CA LEU A 97 -10.12 -12.91 3.66
C LEU A 97 -10.99 -13.02 4.91
N ILE A 98 -11.15 -14.22 5.47
CA ILE A 98 -11.85 -14.42 6.75
C ILE A 98 -11.10 -13.72 7.89
N ASN A 99 -9.77 -13.77 7.90
CA ASN A 99 -8.97 -13.04 8.89
C ASN A 99 -9.16 -11.53 8.74
N PHE A 100 -9.09 -11.01 7.51
CA PHE A 100 -9.31 -9.61 7.20
C PHE A 100 -10.68 -9.11 7.70
N ASN A 101 -11.77 -9.85 7.43
CA ASN A 101 -13.12 -9.47 7.85
C ASN A 101 -13.33 -9.42 9.37
N LYS A 102 -12.45 -10.05 10.16
CA LYS A 102 -12.54 -10.02 11.63
C LYS A 102 -11.86 -8.80 12.24
N ARG A 103 -11.08 -8.04 11.47
CA ARG A 103 -10.28 -6.94 11.99
C ARG A 103 -11.05 -5.63 11.94
N GLU A 104 -10.91 -4.88 13.03
CA GLU A 104 -11.48 -3.55 13.16
C GLU A 104 -10.53 -2.52 12.52
N ARG A 105 -10.91 -2.00 11.35
CA ARG A 105 -10.12 -1.00 10.64
C ARG A 105 -10.29 0.36 11.28
N ARG A 106 -9.27 0.80 11.99
CA ARG A 106 -9.32 2.03 12.78
C ARG A 106 -8.79 3.28 12.05
N PHE A 107 -8.02 3.12 10.96
CA PHE A 107 -7.45 4.25 10.21
C PHE A 107 -6.73 5.30 11.09
N GLY A 108 -6.04 4.85 12.14
CA GLY A 108 -5.36 5.75 13.10
C GLY A 108 -6.22 6.20 14.29
N LYS A 109 -7.45 5.70 14.43
CA LYS A 109 -8.34 5.91 15.59
C LYS A 109 -8.18 4.82 16.66
N THR A 110 -8.71 5.03 17.86
CA THR A 110 -8.98 3.98 18.85
C THR A 110 -10.33 3.32 18.58
N SER A 111 -10.61 2.15 19.17
CA SER A 111 -11.93 1.49 19.05
C SER A 111 -13.07 2.38 19.53
N GLU A 112 -12.88 3.09 20.66
CA GLU A 112 -13.89 4.02 21.19
C GLU A 112 -14.17 5.19 20.23
N GLN A 113 -13.19 5.60 19.43
CA GLN A 113 -13.34 6.66 18.42
C GLN A 113 -14.05 6.20 17.14
N LEU A 114 -14.36 4.90 16.99
CA LEU A 114 -15.15 4.38 15.87
C LEU A 114 -16.66 4.36 16.15
N THR A 115 -17.06 4.40 17.42
CA THR A 115 -18.46 4.26 17.86
C THR A 115 -19.20 5.59 18.13
N ASN A 116 -18.53 6.74 17.93
CA ASN A 116 -19.11 8.09 18.05
C ASN A 116 -19.28 8.77 16.70
#